data_AF-A0A8S1JDB2-F1
#
_entry.id   AF-A0A8S1JDB2-F1
#
_cell.length_a   1.000
_cell.length_b   1.000
_cell.length_c   1.000
_cell.angle_alpha   90.00
_cell.angle_beta   90.00
_cell.angle_gamma   90.00
#
_symmetry.space_group_name_H-M   'P 1'
#
loop_
_entity.id
_entity.type
_entity.pdbx_description
1 polymer ?
#
loop_
_entity_poly.entity_id
_entity_poly.type
_entity_poly.pdbx_seq_one_letter_code
_entity_poly.pdbx_strand_id
1 'polypeptide(L)' 'MSAFGGAKGYQPKPPEKGVFPLDHFGECSKEMKQYMKCLKENEDDTGSCQVQAREYFKCRMG' A
#
# COMPACT_ATOMS: atom_id res chain seq x y z
N MET A 1 11.44 30.08 -37.67
CA MET A 1 11.55 28.82 -36.90
C MET A 1 11.95 29.14 -35.46
N SER A 2 11.30 28.49 -34.51
CA SER A 2 11.74 28.20 -33.13
C SER A 2 11.98 29.36 -32.17
N ALA A 3 10.91 29.77 -31.49
CA ALA A 3 10.98 30.18 -30.09
C ALA A 3 11.11 28.93 -29.22
N PHE A 4 11.89 28.96 -28.13
CA PHE A 4 11.57 28.43 -26.79
C PHE A 4 12.83 28.55 -25.91
N GLY A 5 12.74 29.45 -24.94
CA GLY A 5 13.80 29.79 -23.99
C GLY A 5 14.15 28.65 -23.04
N GLY A 6 15.41 28.65 -22.62
CA GLY A 6 15.90 27.85 -21.51
C GLY A 6 15.19 28.25 -20.21
N ALA A 7 14.47 27.30 -19.62
CA ALA A 7 14.00 27.38 -18.26
C ALA A 7 14.13 26.00 -17.61
N LYS A 8 15.05 25.95 -16.64
CA LYS A 8 15.05 25.07 -15.47
C LYS A 8 14.77 23.59 -15.76
N GLY A 9 15.85 22.79 -15.70
CA GLY A 9 15.81 21.35 -15.47
C GLY A 9 15.24 20.98 -14.10
N TYR A 10 13.99 21.37 -13.84
CA TYR A 10 13.17 20.74 -12.81
C TYR A 10 12.62 19.49 -13.46
N GLN A 11 13.37 18.39 -13.40
CA GLN A 11 12.78 17.09 -13.63
C GLN A 11 11.65 16.98 -12.59
N PRO A 12 10.36 16.93 -12.99
CA PRO A 12 9.31 16.71 -12.02
C PRO A 12 9.64 15.38 -11.36
N LYS A 13 10.01 15.41 -10.08
CA LYS A 13 10.05 14.17 -9.31
C LYS A 13 8.67 13.57 -9.49
N PRO A 14 8.55 12.35 -10.03
CA PRO A 14 7.26 11.71 -10.10
C PRO A 14 6.67 11.79 -8.69
N PRO A 15 5.41 12.24 -8.54
CA PRO A 15 4.76 12.23 -7.23
C PRO A 15 4.95 10.83 -6.66
N GLU A 16 5.30 10.75 -5.38
CA GLU A 16 5.57 9.49 -4.71
C GLU A 16 4.47 8.51 -5.10
N LYS A 17 4.88 7.48 -5.87
CA LYS A 17 3.98 6.63 -6.63
C LYS A 17 2.84 6.22 -5.72
N GLY A 18 1.64 6.71 -6.03
CA GLY A 18 0.40 6.52 -5.30
C GLY A 18 0.57 5.76 -3.99
N VAL A 19 0.94 6.48 -2.92
CA VAL A 19 0.52 6.06 -1.59
C VAL A 19 -0.98 6.24 -1.63
N PHE A 20 -1.68 5.26 -2.20
CA PHE A 20 -3.12 5.20 -2.10
C PHE A 20 -3.39 5.36 -0.61
N PRO A 21 -4.19 6.36 -0.19
CA PRO A 21 -4.39 6.70 1.22
C PRO A 21 -5.20 5.59 1.90
N LEU A 22 -4.57 4.43 2.08
CA LEU A 22 -5.14 3.22 2.65
C LEU A 22 -4.47 2.89 3.99
N ASP A 23 -3.38 3.58 4.39
CA ASP A 23 -2.70 3.35 5.68
C ASP A 23 -1.62 4.41 6.03
N HIS A 24 -1.91 5.72 6.01
CA HIS A 24 -0.90 6.73 6.40
C HIS A 24 -0.59 6.72 7.92
N PHE A 25 -1.48 6.14 8.73
CA PHE A 25 -1.38 6.13 10.19
C PHE A 25 -1.12 4.74 10.80
N GLY A 26 -1.02 3.68 10.00
CA GLY A 26 -0.74 2.33 10.53
C GLY A 26 -1.83 1.79 11.45
N GLU A 27 -3.05 2.33 11.37
CA GLU A 27 -4.18 2.04 12.24
C GLU A 27 -4.55 0.54 12.26
N CYS A 28 -4.32 -0.16 11.14
CA CYS A 28 -4.61 -1.59 10.97
C CYS A 28 -3.35 -2.48 10.96
N SER A 29 -2.21 -1.98 11.47
CA SER A 29 -0.93 -2.70 11.50
C SER A 29 -1.02 -4.03 12.28
N LYS A 30 -1.90 -4.12 13.27
CA LYS A 30 -2.04 -5.29 14.13
C LYS A 30 -2.70 -6.44 13.38
N GLU A 31 -3.84 -6.20 12.73
CA GLU A 31 -4.48 -7.19 11.86
C GLU A 31 -3.62 -7.56 10.65
N MET A 32 -2.91 -6.58 10.07
CA MET A 32 -1.95 -6.84 8.98
C MET A 32 -0.90 -7.87 9.39
N LYS A 33 -0.27 -7.68 10.56
CA LYS A 33 0.75 -8.61 11.07
C LYS A 33 0.18 -10.00 11.34
N GLN A 34 -1.06 -10.09 11.83
CA GLN A 34 -1.72 -11.38 12.06
C GLN A 34 -2.02 -12.11 10.75
N TYR A 35 -2.50 -11.39 9.73
CA TYR A 35 -2.74 -11.96 8.41
C TYR A 35 -1.43 -12.41 7.75
N MET A 36 -0.39 -11.58 7.78
CA MET A 36 0.94 -11.92 7.24
C MET A 36 1.59 -13.09 7.99
N LYS A 37 1.40 -13.18 9.31
CA LYS A 37 1.87 -14.33 10.10
C LYS A 37 1.18 -15.61 9.64
N CYS A 38 -0.14 -15.56 9.48
CA CYS A 38 -0.92 -16.69 8.99
C CYS A 38 -0.48 -17.14 7.59
N LEU A 39 -0.32 -16.22 6.65
CA LEU A 39 0.17 -16.56 5.30
C LEU A 39 1.53 -17.25 5.36
N LYS A 40 2.46 -16.74 6.17
CA LYS A 40 3.79 -17.32 6.32
C LYS A 40 3.78 -18.72 6.95
N GLU A 41 2.80 -19.00 7.81
CA GLU A 41 2.61 -20.32 8.43
C GLU A 41 1.91 -21.33 7.50
N ASN A 42 1.15 -20.86 6.51
CA ASN A 42 0.35 -21.69 5.59
C ASN A 42 0.85 -21.61 4.13
N GLU A 43 2.13 -21.30 3.90
CA GLU A 43 2.73 -21.24 2.56
C GLU A 43 1.97 -20.32 1.58
N ASP A 44 1.59 -19.14 2.06
CA ASP A 44 0.81 -18.13 1.34
C ASP A 44 -0.62 -18.58 0.94
N ASP A 45 -1.14 -19.66 1.54
CA ASP A 45 -2.52 -20.08 1.36
C ASP A 45 -3.50 -19.09 1.99
N THR A 46 -4.22 -18.39 1.11
CA THR A 46 -5.18 -17.36 1.51
C THR A 46 -6.48 -17.96 2.07
N GLY A 47 -6.79 -19.21 1.70
CA GLY A 47 -7.99 -19.92 2.14
C GLY A 47 -7.96 -20.21 3.64
N SER A 48 -6.81 -20.63 4.16
CA SER A 48 -6.58 -20.91 5.57
C SER A 48 -6.55 -19.65 6.44
N CYS A 49 -6.31 -18.48 5.83
CA CYS A 49 -6.17 -17.19 6.50
C CYS A 49 -7.36 -16.25 6.30
N GLN A 50 -8.53 -16.76 5.88
CA GLN A 50 -9.72 -15.95 5.61
C GLN A 50 -10.22 -15.14 6.80
N VAL A 51 -10.06 -15.65 8.03
CA VAL A 51 -10.49 -14.96 9.25
C VAL A 51 -9.65 -13.70 9.47
N GLN A 52 -8.33 -13.84 9.40
CA GLN A 52 -7.36 -12.76 9.57
C GLN A 52 -7.44 -11.77 8.40
N ALA A 53 -7.68 -12.27 7.19
CA ALA A 53 -7.92 -11.44 6.02
C ALA A 53 -9.17 -10.58 6.21
N ARG A 54 -10.28 -11.16 6.66
CA ARG A 54 -11.53 -10.44 6.92
C ARG A 54 -11.33 -9.31 7.94
N GLU A 55 -10.67 -9.59 9.05
CA GLU A 55 -10.37 -8.60 10.09
C GLU A 55 -9.47 -7.47 9.54
N TYR A 56 -8.41 -7.83 8.81
CA TYR A 56 -7.50 -6.86 8.18
C TYR A 56 -8.22 -5.97 7.16
N PHE A 57 -9.05 -6.53 6.29
CA PHE A 57 -9.80 -5.75 5.30
C PHE A 57 -10.93 -4.93 5.93
N LYS A 58 -11.54 -5.42 7.01
CA LYS A 58 -12.57 -4.68 7.76
C LYS A 58 -12.00 -3.44 8.43
N CYS A 59 -10.79 -3.53 8.97
CA CYS A 59 -10.09 -2.36 9.51
C CYS A 59 -9.64 -1.42 8.39
N ARG A 60 -9.10 -1.97 7.29
CA ARG A 60 -8.53 -1.16 6.19
C ARG A 60 -9.57 -0.44 5.31
N MET A 61 -10.80 -0.96 5.22
CA MET A 61 -11.87 -0.42 4.38
C MET A 61 -13.12 0.00 5.18
N GLY A 62 -13.00 0.06 6.51
CA GLY A 62 -14.07 0.49 7.43
C GLY A 62 -14.18 2.00 7.56
#